data_AF-A0A920U2H0-F1
#
_entry.id   AF-A0A920U2H0-F1
#
_cell.length_a   1.000
_cell.length_b   1.000
_cell.length_c   1.000
_cell.angle_alpha   90.00
_cell.angle_beta   90.00
_cell.angle_gamma   90.00
#
_symmetry.space_group_name_H-M   'P 1'
#
loop_
_entity.id
_entity.type
_entity.pdbx_description
1 polymer ?
#
loop_
_entity_poly.entity_id
_entity_poly.type
_entity_poly.pdbx_seq_one_letter_code
_entity_poly.pdbx_strand_id
1 'polypeptide(L)'
;MTGGLRAIGDDKLASVSFESRGRTITEPADLLLVHDGVIPNTWLAMSAGCRHHWDERQHCWVPDISGEGLTSRPSISVAGDAAGIVGADACVVHGEAVCP
;
A
#
# COMPACT_ATOMS: atom_id res chain seq x y z
N MET A 1 13.45 -9.12 -10.11
CA MET A 1 13.00 -9.03 -8.70
C MET A 1 14.20 -9.31 -7.82
N THR A 2 14.45 -8.43 -6.87
CA THR A 2 15.47 -8.65 -5.85
C THR A 2 14.89 -9.64 -4.85
N GLY A 3 15.32 -10.90 -4.91
CA GLY A 3 14.86 -11.95 -4.00
C GLY A 3 15.73 -12.00 -2.75
N GLY A 4 15.23 -12.64 -1.68
CA GLY A 4 16.08 -13.05 -0.57
C GLY A 4 16.75 -11.92 0.21
N LEU A 5 16.09 -10.76 0.35
CA LEU A 5 16.59 -9.66 1.20
C LEU A 5 16.79 -10.14 2.64
N ARG A 6 17.99 -9.96 3.18
CA ARG A 6 18.37 -10.35 4.54
C ARG A 6 19.16 -9.23 5.22
N ALA A 7 18.80 -8.93 6.46
CA ALA A 7 19.63 -8.17 7.38
C ALA A 7 20.59 -9.12 8.10
N ILE A 8 21.88 -8.79 8.14
CA ILE A 8 22.92 -9.60 8.77
C ILE A 8 23.63 -8.76 9.83
N GLY A 9 23.75 -9.32 11.03
CA GLY A 9 24.43 -8.74 12.18
C GLY A 9 24.01 -9.44 13.48
N ASP A 10 24.75 -9.22 14.56
CA ASP A 10 24.44 -9.79 15.87
C ASP A 10 23.52 -8.84 16.66
N ASP A 11 24.07 -7.81 17.32
CA ASP A 11 23.30 -6.82 18.09
C ASP A 11 22.74 -5.67 17.24
N LYS A 12 23.36 -5.42 16.09
CA LYS A 12 23.00 -4.35 15.14
C LYS A 12 23.27 -4.79 13.71
N LEU A 13 22.66 -4.09 12.74
CA LEU A 13 22.95 -4.33 11.32
C LEU A 13 24.44 -4.13 11.05
N ALA A 14 25.03 -5.06 10.30
CA ALA A 14 26.40 -5.00 9.81
C ALA A 14 26.47 -5.10 8.28
N SER A 15 25.54 -5.83 7.66
CA SER A 15 25.44 -5.95 6.20
C SER A 15 24.03 -6.29 5.73
N VAL A 16 23.76 -6.03 4.46
CA VAL A 16 22.53 -6.45 3.77
C VAL A 16 22.92 -7.44 2.68
N SER A 17 22.17 -8.54 2.59
CA SER A 17 22.31 -9.53 1.51
C SER A 17 21.05 -9.60 0.67
N PHE A 18 21.19 -9.69 -0.65
CA PHE A 18 20.07 -9.77 -1.58
C PHE A 18 20.48 -10.44 -2.88
N GLU A 19 19.50 -10.96 -3.63
CA GLU A 19 19.73 -11.56 -4.93
C GLU A 19 19.54 -10.54 -6.06
N SER A 20 20.52 -10.40 -6.94
CA SER A 20 20.40 -9.59 -8.15
C SER A 20 21.00 -10.32 -9.34
N ARG A 21 20.24 -10.41 -10.43
CA ARG A 21 20.65 -11.10 -11.67
C ARG A 21 21.18 -12.53 -11.41
N GLY A 22 20.54 -13.25 -10.49
CA GLY A 22 20.91 -14.64 -10.14
C GLY A 22 22.16 -14.79 -9.28
N ARG A 23 22.67 -13.69 -8.70
CA ARG A 23 23.81 -13.71 -7.77
C ARG A 23 23.39 -13.16 -6.42
N THR A 24 23.86 -13.79 -5.35
CA THR A 24 23.79 -13.21 -4.01
C THR A 24 24.87 -12.14 -3.87
N ILE A 25 24.45 -10.94 -3.48
CA ILE A 25 25.31 -9.79 -3.20
C ILE A 25 25.18 -9.51 -1.71
N THR A 26 26.29 -9.27 -1.03
CA THR A 26 26.31 -8.88 0.38
C THR A 26 27.20 -7.66 0.52
N GLU A 27 26.64 -6.57 1.05
CA GLU A 27 27.32 -5.29 1.21
C GLU A 27 27.22 -4.79 2.65
N PRO A 28 28.27 -4.18 3.22
CA PRO A 28 28.20 -3.54 4.53
C PRO A 28 27.13 -2.44 4.57
N ALA A 29 26.40 -2.35 5.67
CA ALA A 29 25.38 -1.33 5.88
C ALA A 29 25.09 -1.14 7.38
N ASP A 30 24.92 0.11 7.80
CA ASP A 30 24.54 0.47 9.17
C ASP A 30 23.02 0.70 9.34
N LEU A 31 22.29 0.89 8.23
CA LEU A 31 20.84 1.12 8.20
C LEU A 31 20.18 0.38 7.03
N LEU A 32 19.05 -0.28 7.32
CA LEU A 32 18.17 -0.87 6.32
C LEU A 32 16.77 -0.24 6.46
N LEU A 33 16.32 0.44 5.41
CA LEU A 33 14.96 0.98 5.30
C LEU A 33 14.20 0.13 4.29
N VAL A 34 13.13 -0.54 4.75
CA VAL A 34 12.28 -1.38 3.91
C VAL A 34 10.96 -0.67 3.68
N HIS A 35 10.58 -0.54 2.41
CA HIS A 35 9.27 -0.05 2.01
C HIS A 35 8.52 -1.18 1.29
N ASP A 36 7.71 -1.93 2.03
CA ASP A 36 6.96 -3.09 1.54
C ASP A 36 5.48 -2.75 1.29
N GLY A 37 5.28 -1.75 0.41
CA GLY A 37 3.97 -1.23 0.08
C GLY A 37 3.36 -0.31 1.15
N VAL A 38 2.17 0.21 0.83
CA VAL A 38 1.33 1.01 1.72
C VAL A 38 -0.06 0.38 1.70
N ILE A 39 -0.69 0.26 2.86
CA ILE A 39 -2.03 -0.30 2.98
C ILE A 39 -3.01 0.85 3.21
N PRO A 40 -4.09 0.94 2.41
CA PRO A 40 -5.10 1.98 2.58
C PRO A 40 -5.81 1.81 3.93
N ASN A 41 -6.10 2.93 4.60
CA ASN A 41 -6.85 2.88 5.86
C ASN A 41 -8.36 2.73 5.58
N THR A 42 -8.83 1.49 5.52
CA THR A 42 -10.21 1.14 5.14
C THR A 42 -11.15 0.92 6.33
N TRP A 43 -10.70 1.19 7.56
CA TRP A 43 -11.40 0.77 8.78
C TRP A 43 -12.79 1.41 8.93
N LEU A 44 -12.95 2.68 8.53
CA LEU A 44 -14.25 3.35 8.60
C LEU A 44 -15.22 2.79 7.57
N ALA A 45 -14.77 2.49 6.35
CA ALA A 45 -15.61 1.86 5.34
C ALA A 45 -16.02 0.43 5.77
N MET A 46 -15.09 -0.34 6.36
CA MET A 46 -15.39 -1.66 6.93
C MET A 46 -16.39 -1.58 8.08
N SER A 47 -16.18 -0.67 9.04
CA SER A 47 -17.08 -0.47 10.19
C SER A 47 -18.45 0.01 9.75
N ALA A 48 -18.50 0.80 8.69
CA ALA A 48 -19.75 1.19 8.06
C ALA A 48 -20.42 0.07 7.28
N GLY A 49 -19.82 -1.12 7.12
CA GLY A 49 -20.41 -2.23 6.38
C GLY A 49 -20.42 -2.04 4.87
N CYS A 50 -19.49 -1.25 4.32
CA CYS A 50 -19.26 -1.20 2.88
C CYS A 50 -18.63 -2.52 2.40
N ARG A 51 -19.02 -3.00 1.21
CA ARG A 51 -18.36 -4.14 0.57
C ARG A 51 -16.91 -3.82 0.21
N HIS A 52 -16.08 -4.85 0.27
CA HIS A 52 -14.65 -4.80 -0.05
C HIS A 52 -14.29 -6.00 -0.92
N HIS A 53 -13.21 -5.86 -1.68
CA HIS A 53 -12.59 -6.95 -2.42
C HIS A 53 -11.08 -6.95 -2.18
N TRP A 54 -10.45 -8.10 -2.45
CA TRP A 54 -9.01 -8.22 -2.49
C TRP A 54 -8.50 -7.62 -3.81
N ASP A 55 -7.65 -6.60 -3.71
CA ASP A 55 -6.99 -6.00 -4.87
C ASP A 55 -5.63 -6.70 -5.09
N GLU A 56 -5.56 -7.50 -6.16
CA GLU A 56 -4.34 -8.24 -6.52
C GLU A 56 -3.17 -7.35 -6.96
N ARG A 57 -3.39 -6.07 -7.27
CA ARG A 57 -2.31 -5.13 -7.61
C ARG A 57 -1.73 -4.48 -6.37
N GLN A 58 -2.59 -4.16 -5.40
CA GLN A 58 -2.19 -3.51 -4.15
C GLN A 58 -1.92 -4.50 -3.02
N HIS A 59 -2.23 -5.78 -3.22
CA HIS A 59 -2.10 -6.85 -2.23
C HIS A 59 -2.78 -6.50 -0.90
N CYS A 60 -3.97 -5.91 -0.97
CA CYS A 60 -4.72 -5.51 0.21
C CYS A 60 -6.23 -5.50 -0.05
N TRP A 61 -7.00 -5.38 1.04
CA TRP A 61 -8.44 -5.20 0.96
C TRP A 61 -8.79 -3.74 0.73
N VAL A 62 -9.59 -3.47 -0.31
CA VAL A 62 -10.06 -2.13 -0.67
C VAL A 62 -11.59 -2.10 -0.74
N PRO A 63 -12.24 -0.96 -0.45
CA PRO A 63 -13.67 -0.85 -0.60
C PRO A 63 -14.08 -0.97 -2.08
N ASP A 64 -15.27 -1.49 -2.33
CA ASP A 64 -15.89 -1.40 -3.66
C ASP A 64 -16.27 0.06 -3.92
N ILE A 65 -15.54 0.71 -4.83
CA ILE A 65 -15.77 2.08 -5.25
C ILE A 65 -16.31 2.11 -6.68
N SER A 66 -17.32 2.93 -6.93
CA SER A 66 -17.89 3.18 -8.26
C SER A 66 -18.01 4.67 -8.55
N GLY A 67 -17.80 5.07 -9.80
CA GLY A 67 -17.86 6.46 -10.23
C GLY A 67 -16.96 7.36 -9.36
N GLU A 68 -17.51 8.49 -8.92
CA GLU A 68 -16.82 9.53 -8.15
C GLU A 68 -16.68 9.16 -6.65
N GLY A 69 -16.23 7.95 -6.31
CA GLY A 69 -16.01 7.54 -4.92
C GLY A 69 -17.22 6.96 -4.17
N LEU A 70 -18.30 6.63 -4.87
CA LEU A 70 -19.49 6.03 -4.27
C LEU A 70 -19.20 4.60 -3.80
N THR A 71 -19.55 4.31 -2.55
CA THR A 71 -19.45 2.95 -2.01
C THR A 71 -20.72 2.14 -2.25
N SER A 72 -20.69 0.86 -1.87
CA SER A 72 -21.91 0.03 -1.78
C SER A 72 -23.01 0.56 -0.83
N ARG A 73 -22.72 1.56 0.01
CA ARG A 73 -23.70 2.24 0.86
C ARG A 73 -24.01 3.62 0.29
N PRO A 74 -25.25 3.89 -0.17
CA PRO A 74 -25.58 5.12 -0.92
C PRO A 74 -25.26 6.44 -0.23
N SER A 75 -25.20 6.46 1.10
CA SER A 75 -24.94 7.66 1.91
C SER A 75 -23.47 7.83 2.32
N ILE A 76 -22.57 6.98 1.80
CA ILE A 76 -21.16 6.95 2.16
C ILE A 76 -20.35 6.95 0.88
N SER A 77 -19.51 7.97 0.75
CA SER A 77 -18.47 8.07 -0.27
C SER A 77 -17.10 8.06 0.39
N VAL A 78 -16.08 7.60 -0.34
CA VAL A 78 -14.69 7.56 0.12
C VAL A 78 -13.83 8.33 -0.88
N ALA A 79 -13.01 9.25 -0.36
CA ALA A 79 -12.05 10.03 -1.15
C ALA A 79 -10.61 9.70 -0.71
N GLY A 80 -9.65 10.04 -1.58
CA GLY A 80 -8.22 9.86 -1.32
C GLY A 80 -7.78 8.41 -1.09
N ASP A 81 -6.69 8.22 -0.35
CA ASP A 81 -6.02 6.91 -0.18
C ASP A 81 -6.87 5.85 0.53
N ALA A 82 -7.95 6.26 1.22
CA ALA A 82 -8.87 5.30 1.84
C ALA A 82 -9.68 4.49 0.80
N ALA A 83 -9.75 4.97 -0.46
CA ALA A 83 -10.34 4.23 -1.58
C ALA A 83 -9.33 3.27 -2.24
N GLY A 84 -8.03 3.43 -1.96
CA GLY A 84 -6.92 2.71 -2.58
C GLY A 84 -5.70 3.63 -2.73
N ILE A 85 -4.50 3.05 -2.77
CA ILE A 85 -3.24 3.77 -2.91
C ILE A 85 -3.01 4.11 -4.38
N VAL A 86 -3.29 5.36 -4.75
CA VAL A 86 -3.23 5.84 -6.15
C VAL A 86 -2.24 7.00 -6.36
N GLY A 87 -1.64 7.50 -5.27
CA GLY A 87 -0.69 8.60 -5.29
C GLY A 87 -1.34 9.98 -5.10
N ALA A 88 -0.53 10.94 -4.66
CA ALA A 88 -1.01 12.24 -4.18
C ALA A 88 -1.84 13.00 -5.22
N ASP A 89 -1.34 13.13 -6.46
CA ASP A 89 -2.03 13.90 -7.51
C ASP A 89 -3.39 13.29 -7.86
N ALA A 90 -3.47 11.96 -7.93
CA ALA A 90 -4.72 11.26 -8.18
C ALA A 90 -5.70 11.41 -7.01
N CYS A 91 -5.21 11.43 -5.77
CA CYS A 91 -6.03 11.65 -4.59
C CYS A 91 -6.67 13.04 -4.53
N VAL A 92 -5.99 14.07 -5.05
CA VAL A 92 -6.55 15.42 -5.16
C VAL A 92 -7.74 15.42 -6.12
N VAL A 93 -7.55 14.92 -7.33
CA VAL A 93 -8.62 14.83 -8.35
C VAL A 93 -9.78 13.98 -7.84
N HIS A 94 -9.49 12.86 -7.16
CA HIS A 94 -10.51 12.00 -6.57
C HIS A 94 -11.32 12.73 -5.47
N GLY A 95 -10.68 13.57 -4.67
CA GLY A 95 -11.36 14.38 -3.66
C GLY A 95 -12.34 15.39 -4.26
N GLU A 96 -11.91 16.09 -5.31
CA GLU A 96 -12.75 17.06 -6.04
C GLU A 96 -13.98 16.40 -6.68
N ALA A 97 -13.78 15.19 -7.22
CA ALA A 97 -14.85 14.37 -7.78
C ALA A 97 -15.93 13.97 -6.75
N VAL A 98 -15.52 13.57 -5.54
CA VAL A 98 -16.41 13.09 -4.47
C VAL A 98 -17.22 14.22 -3.83
N CYS A 99 -16.61 15.39 -3.65
CA CYS A 99 -17.21 16.56 -3.02
C CYS A 99 -17.06 17.79 -3.93
N PRO A 100 -17.91 17.92 -4.97
CA PRO A 100 -17.92 19.08 -5.84
C PRO A 100 -18.40 20.36 -5.13
#